data_AF-I1C3J2-F1
#
_entry.id   AF-I1C3J2-F1
#
_cell.length_a   1.000
_cell.length_b   1.000
_cell.length_c   1.000
_cell.angle_alpha   90.00
_cell.angle_beta   90.00
_cell.angle_gamma   90.00
#
_symmetry.space_group_name_H-M   'P 1'
#
loop_
_entity.id
_entity.type
_entity.pdbx_description
1 polymer ?
#
loop_
_entity_poly.entity_id
_entity_poly.type
_entity_poly.pdbx_seq_one_letter_code
_entity_poly.pdbx_strand_id
1 'polypeptide(L)' 'MPLLTKVQKARRLAWAEEHKNWTSDDWRRMVFSDETKVNVYGSDGCKYYWSRPDDKLQPHCFNRKIK' A
#
# COMPACT_ATOMS: atom_id res chain seq x y z
N MET A 1 -8.21 5.91 5.86
CA MET A 1 -7.36 5.72 7.06
C MET A 1 -7.74 4.43 7.74
N PRO A 2 -6.82 3.50 8.00
CA PRO A 2 -7.13 2.27 8.71
C PRO A 2 -7.61 2.60 10.14
N LEU A 3 -8.69 1.94 10.56
CA LEU A 3 -9.26 2.11 11.90
C LEU A 3 -8.48 1.23 12.87
N LEU A 4 -7.60 1.85 13.66
CA LEU A 4 -6.84 1.15 14.70
C LEU A 4 -7.66 1.02 15.99
N THR A 5 -7.66 -0.18 16.57
CA THR A 5 -8.24 -0.43 17.90
C THR A 5 -7.41 0.26 18.99
N LYS A 6 -7.99 0.48 20.17
CA LYS A 6 -7.28 1.06 21.33
C LYS A 6 -6.03 0.23 21.69
N VAL A 7 -6.13 -1.10 21.63
CA VAL A 7 -5.03 -2.02 21.93
C VAL A 7 -3.89 -1.89 20.91
N GLN A 8 -4.20 -1.79 19.62
CA GLN A 8 -3.20 -1.60 18.58
C GLN A 8 -2.44 -0.29 18.76
N LYS A 9 -3.15 0.80 19.12
CA LYS A 9 -2.52 2.10 19.40
C LYS A 9 -1.56 2.02 20.59
N ALA A 10 -1.99 1.40 21.69
CA ALA A 10 -1.17 1.23 22.88
C ALA A 10 0.11 0.42 22.60
N ARG A 11 0.00 -0.70 21.87
CA ARG A 11 1.17 -1.52 21.49
C ARG A 11 2.16 -0.76 20.62
N ARG A 12 1.66 0.00 19.63
CA ARG A 12 2.52 0.83 18.77
C ARG A 12 3.23 1.93 19.55
N LEU A 13 2.53 2.57 20.49
CA LEU A 13 3.13 3.61 21.33
C LEU A 13 4.22 3.03 22.24
N ALA A 14 3.96 1.91 22.91
CA ALA A 14 4.94 1.25 23.77
C ALA A 14 6.21 0.88 22.99
N TRP A 15 6.05 0.28 21.80
CA TRP A 15 7.17 -0.06 20.93
C TRP A 15 7.97 1.18 20.50
N ALA A 16 7.29 2.25 20.11
CA ALA A 16 7.93 3.50 19.71
C ALA A 16 8.71 4.18 20.85
N GLU A 17 8.17 4.18 22.07
CA GLU A 17 8.87 4.74 23.24
C GLU A 17 10.11 3.92 23.62
N GLU A 18 10.02 2.58 23.55
CA GLU A 18 11.16 1.68 23.82
C GLU A 18 12.32 1.90 22.83
N HIS A 19 12.00 2.20 21.57
CA HIS A 19 12.97 2.32 20.48
C HIS A 19 13.31 3.77 20.12
N LYS A 20 12.78 4.75 20.87
CA LYS A 20 12.91 6.19 20.59
C LYS A 20 14.36 6.68 20.54
N ASN A 21 15.21 6.11 21.38
CA ASN A 21 16.61 6.51 21.53
C ASN A 21 17.58 5.56 20.83
N TRP A 22 17.10 4.68 19.95
CA TRP A 22 17.95 3.77 19.20
C TRP A 22 18.94 4.54 18.31
N THR A 23 20.19 4.11 18.36
CA THR A 23 21.25 4.64 17.52
C THR A 23 21.23 4.02 16.12
N SER A 24 21.97 4.60 15.18
CA SER A 24 22.09 4.01 13.84
C SER A 24 22.66 2.59 13.85
N ASP A 25 23.52 2.25 14.81
CA ASP A 25 24.09 0.91 14.93
C ASP A 25 23.09 -0.10 15.51
N ASP A 26 22.15 0.34 16.35
CA ASP A 26 21.04 -0.51 16.82
C ASP A 26 20.11 -0.87 15.65
N TRP A 27 19.75 0.11 14.83
CA TRP A 27 18.93 -0.13 13.61
C TRP A 27 19.62 -1.06 12.61
N ARG A 28 20.95 -0.96 12.47
CA ARG A 28 21.74 -1.82 11.55
C ARG A 28 21.71 -3.30 11.93
N ARG A 29 21.47 -3.63 13.20
CA ARG A 29 21.37 -5.02 13.67
C ARG A 29 20.00 -5.63 13.37
N MET A 30 19.01 -4.83 13.01
CA MET A 30 17.64 -5.27 12.80
C MET A 30 17.44 -5.74 11.36
N VAL A 31 16.88 -6.94 11.19
CA VAL A 31 16.51 -7.48 9.87
C VAL A 31 15.00 -7.38 9.70
N PHE A 32 14.56 -6.65 8.69
CA PHE A 32 13.15 -6.55 8.32
C PHE A 32 12.84 -7.48 7.14
N SER A 33 11.73 -8.19 7.22
CA SER A 33 11.17 -8.98 6.14
C SER A 33 9.70 -8.61 5.97
N ASP A 34 9.27 -8.46 4.73
CA ASP A 34 7.86 -8.28 4.39
C ASP A 34 7.59 -8.94 3.03
N GLU A 35 6.32 -9.22 2.76
CA GLU A 35 5.88 -9.75 1.47
C GLU A 35 5.21 -8.64 0.66
N THR A 36 5.51 -8.57 -0.63
CA THR A 36 4.83 -7.64 -1.54
C THR A 36 4.32 -8.36 -2.77
N LYS A 37 3.13 -7.96 -3.22
CA LYS A 37 2.51 -8.50 -4.42
C LYS A 37 3.04 -7.75 -5.65
N VAL A 38 3.70 -8.46 -6.55
CA VAL A 38 4.14 -7.93 -7.85
C VAL A 38 3.25 -8.48 -8.95
N ASN A 39 2.54 -7.60 -9.65
CA ASN A 39 1.71 -7.98 -10.80
C ASN A 39 2.53 -7.89 -12.09
N VAL A 40 2.52 -8.94 -12.91
CA VAL A 40 3.16 -8.93 -14.24
C VAL A 40 2.36 -8.07 -15.24
N TYR A 41 1.03 -8.08 -15.12
CA TYR A 41 0.14 -7.30 -15.99
C TYR A 41 -0.92 -6.57 -15.17
N GLY A 42 -0.99 -5.25 -15.35
CA GLY A 42 -2.01 -4.39 -14.75
C GLY A 42 -1.87 -4.17 -13.24
N SER A 43 -2.37 -3.04 -12.77
CA SER A 43 -2.47 -2.77 -11.34
C SER A 43 -3.82 -3.21 -10.80
N ASP A 44 -3.87 -3.62 -9.53
CA ASP A 44 -5.14 -3.81 -8.81
C ASP A 44 -5.92 -2.49 -8.62
N GLY A 45 -5.27 -1.35 -8.87
CA GLY A 45 -5.81 0.00 -8.79
C GLY A 45 -6.41 0.51 -10.11
N CYS A 46 -6.09 1.78 -10.44
CA CYS A 46 -6.61 2.43 -11.64
C CYS A 46 -6.18 1.70 -12.92
N LYS A 47 -7.15 1.35 -13.77
CA LYS A 47 -6.85 0.86 -15.11
C LYS A 47 -6.55 2.03 -16.03
N TYR A 48 -5.39 1.97 -16.68
CA TYR A 48 -5.02 2.88 -17.75
C TYR A 48 -5.39 2.27 -19.10
N TYR A 49 -5.85 3.10 -20.01
CA TYR A 49 -6.10 2.73 -21.41
C TYR A 49 -5.53 3.81 -22.31
N TRP A 50 -5.26 3.43 -23.55
CA TRP A 50 -4.84 4.34 -24.61
C TRP A 50 -5.99 4.48 -25.61
N SER A 51 -6.32 5.70 -26.01
CA SER A 51 -7.30 6.00 -27.04
C SER A 51 -6.82 7.15 -27.91
N ARG A 52 -7.20 7.15 -29.19
CA ARG A 52 -7.08 8.34 -30.05
C ARG A 52 -8.21 9.33 -29.74
N PRO A 53 -8.07 10.62 -30.09
CA PRO A 53 -9.08 11.64 -29.78
C PRO A 53 -10.49 11.30 -30.28
N ASP A 54 -10.59 10.59 -31.41
CA ASP A 54 -11.86 10.26 -32.08
C ASP A 54 -12.35 8.83 -31.76
N ASP A 55 -11.61 8.08 -30.94
CA ASP A 55 -11.97 6.72 -30.60
C ASP A 55 -13.19 6.70 -29.67
N LYS A 56 -14.21 5.93 -30.05
CA LYS A 56 -15.33 5.64 -29.15
C LYS A 56 -14.80 4.83 -27.97
N LEU A 57 -15.15 5.28 -26.75
CA LEU A 57 -14.79 4.61 -25.50
C LEU A 57 -15.26 3.16 -25.54
N GLN A 58 -14.32 2.23 -25.53
CA GLN A 58 -14.60 0.80 -25.58
C GLN A 58 -14.91 0.27 -24.17
N PRO A 59 -15.67 -0.84 -24.04
CA PRO A 59 -15.98 -1.43 -22.73
C PRO A 59 -14.75 -1.83 -21.91
N HIS A 60 -13.60 -2.08 -22.55
CA HIS A 60 -12.36 -2.41 -21.86
C HIS A 60 -11.60 -1.17 -21.33
N CYS A 61 -12.01 0.05 -21.74
CA CYS A 61 -11.44 1.31 -21.27
C CYS A 61 -11.94 1.70 -19.87
N PHE A 62 -12.98 1.03 -19.34
CA PHE A 62 -13.50 1.30 -18.00
C PHE A 62 -13.98 0.02 -17.33
N ASN A 63 -13.74 -0.11 -16.02
CA ASN A 63 -14.37 -1.15 -15.22
C ASN A 63 -15.80 -0.68 -14.86
N ARG A 64 -16.82 -1.24 -15.50
CA ARG A 64 -18.21 -1.02 -15.10
C ARG A 64 -18.46 -1.67 -13.74
N LYS A 65 -18.41 -0.89 -12.66
CA LYS A 65 -18.99 -1.32 -11.38
C LYS A 65 -20.50 -1.17 -11.50
N ILE A 66 -21.21 -2.29 -11.71
CA ILE A 66 -22.66 -2.35 -11.56
C ILE A 66 -22.92 -2.27 -10.04
N LYS A 67 -23.70 -1.27 -9.61
CA LYS A 67 -24.16 -1.13 -8.23
C LYS A 67 -25.32 -2.09 -7.97
#